data_AF-A0AAW0Y4X8-F1
#
_entry.id   AF-A0AAW0Y4X8-F1
#
_cell.length_a   1.000
_cell.length_b   1.000
_cell.length_c   1.000
_cell.angle_alpha   90.00
_cell.angle_beta   90.00
_cell.angle_gamma   90.00
#
_symmetry.space_group_name_H-M   'P 1'
#
loop_
_entity.id
_entity.type
_entity.pdbx_description
1 polymer ?
#
loop_
_entity_poly.entity_id
_entity_poly.type
_entity_poly.pdbx_seq_one_letter_code
_entity_poly.pdbx_strand_id
1 'polypeptide(L)'
;MLSKNITLFCMCLAFVAVCMPILFTTGRHLISRMTATATYVAGTHSMAFVTAPSQEVAKKIARYEWKEEINEDSEVLMMIKTRTSRLEEVTKFVRENHPYEVCEVISSQIDQGNPPYLDWISSIVPEKE
;
A
#
# COMPACT_ATOMS: atom_id res chain seq x y z
N MET A 1 2.86 45.08 -41.82
CA MET A 1 2.89 43.60 -41.95
C MET A 1 3.64 42.93 -40.78
N LEU A 2 4.67 43.56 -40.22
CA LEU A 2 5.50 43.01 -39.13
C LEU A 2 4.78 42.84 -37.77
N SER A 3 3.87 43.73 -37.37
CA SER A 3 3.22 43.65 -36.04
C SER A 3 2.22 42.49 -35.90
N LYS A 4 1.50 42.15 -36.97
CA LYS A 4 0.52 41.04 -36.96
C LYS A 4 1.18 39.68 -36.75
N ASN A 5 2.40 39.49 -37.29
CA ASN A 5 3.16 38.25 -37.12
C ASN A 5 3.71 38.11 -35.69
N ILE A 6 4.09 39.23 -35.06
CA ILE A 6 4.55 39.25 -33.66
C ILE A 6 3.38 38.92 -32.72
N THR A 7 2.19 39.51 -32.94
CA THR A 7 1.00 39.20 -32.14
C THR A 7 0.59 37.74 -32.26
N LEU A 8 0.64 37.16 -33.47
CA LEU A 8 0.33 35.75 -33.70
C LEU A 8 1.34 34.83 -33.01
N PHE A 9 2.63 35.18 -33.05
CA PHE A 9 3.68 34.43 -32.38
C PHE A 9 3.52 34.45 -30.85
N CYS A 10 3.19 35.62 -30.27
CA CYS A 10 2.91 35.76 -28.84
C CYS A 10 1.67 34.96 -28.40
N MET A 11 0.61 34.91 -29.22
CA MET A 11 -0.57 34.08 -28.93
C MET A 11 -0.25 32.59 -28.95
N CYS A 12 0.54 32.12 -29.92
CA CYS A 12 0.97 30.72 -29.97
C CYS A 12 1.83 30.34 -28.76
N LEU A 13 2.75 31.21 -28.33
CA LEU A 13 3.57 31.01 -27.13
C LEU A 13 2.72 30.94 -25.86
N ALA A 14 1.72 31.83 -25.71
CA ALA A 14 0.81 31.80 -24.58
C ALA A 14 -0.05 30.54 -24.57
N PHE A 15 -0.54 30.09 -25.73
CA PHE A 15 -1.32 28.86 -25.86
C PHE A 15 -0.50 27.62 -25.50
N VAL A 16 0.74 27.52 -26.01
CA VAL A 16 1.65 26.43 -25.65
C VAL A 16 1.96 26.46 -24.15
N ALA A 17 2.22 27.64 -23.57
CA ALA A 17 2.50 27.77 -22.13
C ALA A 17 1.33 27.33 -21.23
N VAL A 18 0.08 27.48 -21.68
CA VAL A 18 -1.11 27.04 -20.93
C VAL A 18 -1.43 25.56 -21.17
N CYS A 19 -1.31 25.08 -22.41
CA CYS A 19 -1.65 23.70 -22.76
C CYS A 19 -0.60 22.68 -22.30
N MET A 20 0.69 23.05 -22.27
CA MET A 20 1.77 22.15 -21.88
C MET A 20 1.63 21.63 -20.43
N PRO A 21 1.38 22.47 -19.39
CA PRO A 21 1.19 21.97 -18.03
C PRO A 21 -0.07 21.12 -17.88
N ILE A 22 -1.15 21.40 -18.61
CA ILE A 22 -2.38 20.58 -18.60
C ILE A 22 -2.13 19.21 -19.23
N LEU A 23 -1.39 19.17 -20.35
CA LEU A 23 -0.98 17.91 -20.98
C LEU A 23 -0.03 17.11 -20.09
N PHE A 24 0.86 17.80 -19.36
CA PHE A 24 1.80 17.18 -18.43
C PHE A 24 1.11 16.62 -17.18
N THR A 25 0.12 17.32 -16.61
CA THR A 25 -0.62 16.85 -15.43
C THR A 25 -1.54 15.69 -15.79
N THR A 26 -2.30 15.80 -16.88
CA THR A 26 -3.16 14.71 -17.37
C THR A 26 -2.33 13.49 -17.80
N GLY A 27 -1.16 13.69 -18.42
CA GLY A 27 -0.21 12.63 -18.72
C GLY A 27 0.34 11.94 -17.47
N ARG A 28 0.69 12.69 -16.42
CA ARG A 28 1.14 12.12 -15.13
C ARG A 28 0.02 11.36 -14.41
N HIS A 29 -1.22 11.84 -14.47
CA HIS A 29 -2.37 11.12 -13.92
C HIS A 29 -2.65 9.82 -14.68
N LEU A 30 -2.45 9.79 -16.00
CA LEU A 30 -2.62 8.56 -16.79
C LEU A 30 -1.51 7.55 -16.49
N ILE A 31 -0.24 8.00 -16.43
CA ILE A 31 0.90 7.13 -16.08
C ILE A 31 0.76 6.57 -14.65
N SER A 32 0.33 7.40 -13.69
CA SER A 32 0.05 6.95 -12.31
C SER A 32 -1.08 5.92 -12.23
N ARG A 33 -2.09 5.98 -13.11
CA ARG A 33 -3.15 4.97 -13.19
C ARG A 33 -2.70 3.69 -13.91
N MET A 34 -1.67 3.76 -14.76
CA MET A 34 -1.10 2.60 -15.45
C MET A 34 -0.10 1.83 -14.59
N THR A 35 0.59 2.48 -13.65
CA THR A 35 1.51 1.80 -12.70
C THR A 35 0.84 1.31 -11.42
N ALA A 36 -0.45 1.63 -11.19
CA ALA A 36 -1.20 1.24 -10.00
C ALA A 36 -1.80 -0.17 -10.05
N THR A 37 -1.43 -1.01 -11.03
CA THR A 37 -1.83 -2.42 -11.04
C THR A 37 -0.71 -3.30 -10.50
N ALA A 38 -0.47 -3.21 -9.18
CA ALA A 38 0.11 -4.33 -8.47
C ALA A 38 -1.01 -5.38 -8.29
N THR A 39 -1.25 -6.19 -9.33
CA THR A 39 -2.15 -7.35 -9.24
C THR A 39 -1.45 -8.43 -8.43
N TYR A 40 -1.66 -8.40 -7.11
CA TYR A 40 -1.26 -9.49 -6.23
C TYR A 40 -1.85 -10.81 -6.73
N VAL A 41 -1.02 -11.85 -6.79
CA VAL A 41 -1.43 -13.22 -7.13
C VAL A 41 -1.26 -14.06 -5.87
N ALA A 42 -2.31 -14.78 -5.47
CA ALA A 42 -2.25 -15.66 -4.32
C ALA A 42 -1.11 -16.69 -4.48
N GLY A 43 -0.26 -16.82 -3.46
CA GLY A 43 0.88 -17.75 -3.44
C GLY A 43 2.22 -17.18 -3.91
N THR A 44 2.32 -15.90 -4.29
CA THR A 44 3.61 -15.29 -4.68
C THR A 44 4.52 -14.95 -3.49
N HIS A 45 3.94 -14.82 -2.29
CA HIS A 45 4.66 -14.46 -1.07
C HIS A 45 4.36 -15.48 0.02
N SER A 46 5.40 -15.87 0.75
CA SER A 46 5.32 -16.80 1.88
C SER A 46 5.61 -16.05 3.18
N MET A 47 4.78 -16.25 4.20
CA MET A 47 5.04 -15.73 5.54
C MET A 47 5.85 -16.75 6.34
N ALA A 48 6.99 -16.35 6.87
CA ALA A 48 7.82 -17.16 7.75
C ALA A 48 7.92 -16.49 9.13
N PHE A 49 7.50 -17.21 10.17
CA PHE A 49 7.71 -16.78 11.56
C PHE A 49 9.07 -17.30 12.02
N VAL A 50 10.01 -16.40 12.26
CA VAL A 50 11.35 -16.75 12.76
C VAL A 50 11.52 -16.20 14.17
N THR A 51 11.95 -17.06 15.09
CA THR A 51 12.37 -16.63 16.43
C THR A 51 13.80 -16.13 16.35
N ALA A 52 14.03 -14.84 16.63
CA ALA A 52 15.37 -14.28 16.70
C ALA A 52 15.86 -14.27 18.17
N PRO A 53 17.12 -14.67 18.44
CA PRO A 53 17.67 -14.72 19.80
C PRO A 53 18.02 -13.33 20.36
N SER A 54 18.06 -12.29 19.53
CA SER A 54 18.32 -10.89 19.95
C SER A 54 17.72 -9.88 18.97
N GLN A 55 17.55 -8.64 19.44
CA GLN A 55 17.04 -7.53 18.63
C GLN A 55 17.98 -7.17 17.45
N GLU A 56 19.30 -7.32 17.63
CA GLU A 56 20.28 -7.09 16.58
C GLU A 56 20.14 -8.11 15.43
N VAL A 57 19.96 -9.39 15.77
CA VAL A 57 19.71 -10.44 14.77
C VAL A 57 18.38 -10.20 14.05
N ALA A 58 17.34 -9.80 14.79
CA ALA A 58 16.05 -9.45 14.20
C ALA A 58 16.17 -8.29 13.19
N LYS A 59 16.88 -7.21 13.54
CA LYS A 59 17.10 -6.05 12.65
C LYS A 59 17.85 -6.41 11.37
N LYS A 60 18.87 -7.26 11.47
CA LYS A 60 19.62 -7.74 10.31
C LYS A 60 18.74 -8.53 9.32
N ILE A 61 17.77 -9.27 9.85
CA ILE A 61 16.81 -10.07 9.07
C ILE A 61 15.69 -9.17 8.50
N ALA A 62 15.24 -8.16 9.25
CA ALA A 62 14.14 -7.26 8.90
C ALA A 62 14.51 -6.12 7.92
N ARG A 63 15.62 -6.25 7.19
CA ARG A 63 16.01 -5.30 6.15
C ARG A 63 15.04 -5.37 4.98
N TYR A 64 14.54 -4.21 4.54
CA TYR A 64 13.71 -4.10 3.35
C TYR A 64 14.28 -3.04 2.40
N GLU A 65 13.93 -3.16 1.12
CA GLU A 65 14.35 -2.21 0.10
C GLU A 65 13.24 -1.19 -0.16
N TRP A 66 13.59 0.10 -0.07
CA TRP A 66 12.69 1.20 -0.36
C TRP A 66 13.45 2.32 -1.07
N LYS A 67 12.93 2.79 -2.21
CA LYS A 67 13.58 3.80 -3.06
C LYS A 67 15.04 3.48 -3.42
N GLU A 68 15.32 2.23 -3.79
CA GLU A 68 16.67 1.74 -4.15
C GLU A 68 17.69 1.78 -2.99
N GLU A 69 17.22 2.03 -1.76
CA GLU A 69 18.03 1.99 -0.55
C GLU A 69 17.57 0.88 0.39
N ILE A 70 18.52 0.18 1.01
CA ILE A 70 18.22 -0.77 2.08
C ILE A 70 17.95 0.04 3.35
N ASN A 71 16.73 -0.06 3.86
CA ASN A 71 16.29 0.64 5.06
C ASN A 71 16.21 -0.33 6.25
N GLU A 72 16.44 0.21 7.44
CA GLU A 72 16.36 -0.51 8.72
C GLU A 72 15.48 0.27 9.69
N ASP A 73 14.22 -0.13 9.82
CA ASP A 73 13.30 0.44 10.80
C ASP A 73 12.99 -0.57 11.92
N SER A 74 12.74 -0.04 13.13
CA SER A 74 12.30 -0.87 14.24
C SER A 74 10.77 -0.98 14.22
N GLU A 75 10.27 -2.05 13.63
CA GLU A 75 8.83 -2.32 13.54
C GLU A 75 8.36 -3.33 14.59
N VAL A 76 7.06 -3.34 14.87
CA VAL A 76 6.43 -4.31 15.77
C VAL A 76 5.41 -5.12 14.97
N LEU A 77 5.57 -6.45 14.99
CA LEU A 77 4.59 -7.35 14.38
C LEU A 77 3.38 -7.52 15.29
N MET A 78 2.18 -7.24 14.76
CA MET A 78 0.92 -7.43 15.46
C MET A 78 0.17 -8.63 14.89
N MET A 79 -0.25 -9.57 15.75
CA MET A 79 -1.00 -10.76 15.34
C MET A 79 -2.46 -10.67 15.81
N ILE A 80 -3.34 -10.20 14.92
CA ILE A 80 -4.78 -10.05 15.17
C ILE A 80 -5.51 -11.36 14.87
N LYS A 81 -6.42 -11.78 15.76
CA LYS A 81 -7.31 -12.93 15.55
C LYS A 81 -8.71 -12.37 15.35
N THR A 82 -9.31 -12.67 14.20
CA THR A 82 -10.63 -12.19 13.82
C THR A 82 -11.28 -13.17 12.85
N ARG A 83 -12.56 -12.98 12.54
CA ARG A 83 -13.23 -13.72 11.48
C ARG A 83 -12.74 -13.28 10.11
N THR A 84 -12.62 -14.21 9.17
CA THR A 84 -12.27 -13.91 7.77
C THR A 84 -13.26 -12.91 7.16
N SER A 85 -14.54 -12.99 7.51
CA SER A 85 -15.57 -12.04 7.06
C SER A 85 -15.35 -10.60 7.52
N ARG A 86 -14.61 -10.38 8.61
CA ARG A 86 -14.29 -9.07 9.19
C ARG A 86 -12.94 -8.51 8.75
N LEU A 87 -12.18 -9.25 7.93
CA LEU A 87 -10.83 -8.85 7.53
C LEU A 87 -10.81 -7.49 6.81
N GLU A 88 -11.78 -7.22 5.95
CA GLU A 88 -11.87 -5.96 5.21
C GLU A 88 -12.02 -4.75 6.15
N GLU A 89 -12.83 -4.88 7.20
CA GLU A 89 -13.04 -3.83 8.21
C GLU A 89 -11.77 -3.60 9.03
N VAL A 90 -11.06 -4.67 9.40
CA VAL A 90 -9.77 -4.58 10.08
C VAL A 90 -8.73 -3.89 9.19
N THR A 91 -8.61 -4.30 7.93
CA THR A 91 -7.66 -3.69 6.97
C THR A 91 -7.96 -2.20 6.78
N LYS A 92 -9.24 -1.83 6.66
CA LYS A 92 -9.64 -0.43 6.57
C LYS A 92 -9.24 0.35 7.82
N PHE A 93 -9.55 -0.17 9.00
CA PHE A 93 -9.19 0.46 10.26
C PHE A 93 -7.68 0.65 10.40
N VAL A 94 -6.88 -0.36 10.06
CA VAL A 94 -5.41 -0.25 10.07
C VAL A 94 -4.97 0.86 9.13
N ARG A 95 -5.43 0.88 7.87
CA ARG A 95 -5.06 1.92 6.90
C ARG A 95 -5.38 3.34 7.36
N GLU A 96 -6.51 3.54 8.02
CA GLU A 96 -6.94 4.86 8.52
C GLU A 96 -6.10 5.34 9.72
N ASN A 97 -5.44 4.42 10.44
CA ASN A 97 -4.70 4.71 11.66
C ASN A 97 -3.19 4.42 11.57
N HIS A 98 -2.70 3.96 10.41
CA HIS A 98 -1.29 3.63 10.21
C HIS A 98 -0.50 4.85 9.72
N PRO A 99 0.72 5.09 10.22
CA PRO A 99 1.56 6.21 9.77
C PRO A 99 2.08 6.04 8.33
N TYR A 100 2.00 4.83 7.76
CA TYR A 100 2.47 4.54 6.41
C TYR A 100 1.35 4.68 5.39
N GLU A 101 1.67 5.25 4.24
CA GLU A 101 0.75 5.36 3.09
C GLU A 101 0.28 3.98 2.59
N VAL A 102 1.19 2.99 2.64
CA VAL A 102 0.92 1.60 2.28
C VAL A 102 1.31 0.72 3.47
N CYS A 103 0.33 0.38 4.31
CA CYS A 103 0.55 -0.50 5.46
C CYS A 103 0.47 -1.98 5.08
N GLU A 104 1.32 -2.82 5.69
CA GLU A 104 1.24 -4.27 5.54
C GLU A 104 0.06 -4.83 6.34
N VAL A 105 -0.90 -5.43 5.63
CA VAL A 105 -1.96 -6.25 6.23
C VAL A 105 -2.11 -7.51 5.41
N ILE A 106 -1.59 -8.62 5.92
CA ILE A 106 -1.67 -9.93 5.29
C ILE A 106 -2.34 -10.92 6.24
N SER A 107 -3.11 -11.86 5.69
CA SER A 107 -3.91 -12.80 6.46
C SER A 107 -3.78 -14.21 5.94
N SER A 108 -3.85 -15.19 6.83
CA SER A 108 -3.96 -16.62 6.51
C SER A 108 -5.18 -17.19 7.23
N GLN A 109 -5.87 -18.13 6.59
CA GLN A 109 -6.98 -18.85 7.22
C GLN A 109 -6.47 -19.77 8.33
N ILE A 110 -7.22 -19.86 9.43
CA ILE A 110 -6.97 -20.82 10.50
C ILE A 110 -7.67 -22.14 10.12
N ASP A 111 -6.89 -23.14 9.73
CA ASP A 111 -7.42 -24.47 9.34
C ASP A 111 -7.77 -25.32 10.57
N GLN A 112 -6.90 -25.30 11.59
CA GLN A 112 -7.02 -26.12 12.81
C GLN A 112 -6.61 -25.32 14.04
N GLY A 113 -7.17 -25.68 15.20
CA GLY A 113 -6.87 -25.04 16.47
C GLY A 113 -7.64 -25.66 17.64
N ASN A 114 -7.47 -25.09 18.84
CA ASN A 114 -8.21 -25.53 20.02
C ASN A 114 -9.69 -25.12 19.92
N PRO A 115 -10.66 -26.06 19.80
CA PRO A 115 -12.05 -25.71 19.48
C PRO A 115 -12.69 -24.70 20.45
N PRO A 116 -12.58 -24.83 21.79
CA PRO A 116 -13.12 -23.83 22.72
C PRO A 116 -12.58 -22.42 22.52
N TYR A 117 -11.34 -22.28 22.03
CA TYR A 117 -10.75 -20.97 21.75
C TYR A 117 -11.30 -20.36 20.45
N LEU A 118 -11.50 -21.19 19.42
CA LEU A 118 -12.10 -20.76 18.16
C LEU A 118 -13.59 -20.42 18.33
N ASP A 119 -14.30 -21.19 19.17
CA ASP A 119 -15.68 -20.90 19.56
C ASP A 119 -15.77 -19.60 20.35
N TRP A 120 -14.83 -19.36 21.27
CA TRP A 120 -14.74 -18.10 22.00
C TRP A 120 -14.55 -16.91 21.05
N ILE A 121 -13.59 -16.97 20.12
CA ILE A 121 -13.41 -15.92 19.08
C ILE A 121 -14.72 -15.70 18.33
N SER A 122 -15.37 -16.80 17.92
CA SER A 122 -16.62 -16.78 17.18
C SER A 122 -17.76 -16.12 17.98
N SER A 123 -17.79 -16.30 19.31
CA SER A 123 -18.81 -15.71 20.17
C SER A 123 -18.63 -14.20 20.40
N ILE A 124 -17.39 -13.71 20.39
CA ILE A 124 -17.09 -12.30 20.68
C ILE A 124 -16.95 -11.43 19.42
N VAL A 125 -16.64 -12.03 18.28
CA VAL A 125 -16.59 -11.35 16.97
C VAL A 125 -17.80 -11.78 16.16
N PRO A 126 -18.76 -10.90 15.84
CA PRO A 126 -19.92 -11.26 15.04
C PRO A 126 -19.55 -11.49 13.56
N GLU A 127 -20.33 -12.33 12.86
CA GLU A 127 -20.24 -12.45 11.40
C GLU A 127 -20.59 -11.12 10.71
N LYS A 128 -20.03 -10.88 9.52
CA LYS A 128 -20.40 -9.73 8.69
C LYS A 128 -21.76 -10.03 8.03
N GLU A 129 -22.72 -9.12 8.21
CA GLU A 129 -24.06 -9.20 7.60
C GLU A 129 -24.03 -9.02 6.08
#